data_AF-A0AAD5RGP2-F1
#
_entry.id   AF-A0AAD5RGP2-F1
#
_cell.length_a   1.000
_cell.length_b   1.000
_cell.length_c   1.000
_cell.angle_alpha   90.00
_cell.angle_beta   90.00
_cell.angle_gamma   90.00
#
_symmetry.space_group_name_H-M   'P 1'
#
loop_
_entity.id
_entity.type
_entity.pdbx_description
1 polymer ?
#
loop_
_entity_poly.entity_id
_entity_poly.type
_entity_poly.pdbx_seq_one_letter_code
_entity_poly.pdbx_strand_id
1 'polypeptide(L)'
;MNRGEGVNEDPTGSFMVAITEYLGSPAEMPTTFQHPTRKSEFLPTLQEIIDTEKPEGAPKEAAWIWGPDDEIGRLNLLTPDHVSSVLSSQARSSGIVCPLNWDVTLPRHPAFARQACRTVVKPFEDVLVNDETLEMNTQSGSQFDGFRHIAFQETGTFYNGVRQDEIAGKRLPEGLGGGDADADAHAHAHAHGEERGRPSKASTRIGIQAAAQHGIVSRGVLLDYARWMKEVKKVEYDPFSRHAIELADILQVAEWEGVQFEKGDVLLVRTGWIEKYMMCLDVVEGENKKKKKDPHASARESTSTVEAASVSSFSRLTKGEAQNELDRASKEHPTAIGLSQSQEMKTFLHDKYFSVVGGDQPAFEVWPGNTFPLLHEYLLACWGVLIGEMLDLEKLGRACKGKGKWDFLFVSALMNIPGGVASLGNAICVL
;
A
#
# COMPACT_ATOMS: atom_id res chain seq x y z
N MET A 1 -51.78 24.05 57.00
CA MET A 1 -50.90 23.05 57.66
C MET A 1 -50.43 22.07 56.62
N ASN A 2 -49.10 21.88 56.51
CA ASN A 2 -48.32 20.79 55.89
C ASN A 2 -48.68 20.30 54.47
N ARG A 3 -47.81 20.55 53.47
CA ARG A 3 -46.58 19.80 53.07
C ARG A 3 -46.88 18.42 52.47
N GLY A 4 -46.54 18.27 51.20
CA GLY A 4 -46.41 17.01 50.47
C GLY A 4 -45.75 17.28 49.12
N GLU A 5 -44.43 17.12 49.05
CA GLU A 5 -43.61 17.13 47.84
C GLU A 5 -43.67 15.78 47.12
N GLY A 6 -43.38 15.79 45.81
CA GLY A 6 -43.02 14.62 45.01
C GLY A 6 -43.87 14.50 43.73
N VAL A 7 -43.35 14.29 42.53
CA VAL A 7 -41.98 14.14 42.00
C VAL A 7 -42.09 14.63 40.54
N ASN A 8 -41.21 15.52 40.11
CA ASN A 8 -41.06 15.89 38.71
C ASN A 8 -39.92 15.04 38.17
N GLU A 9 -40.22 13.95 37.47
CA GLU A 9 -39.20 13.10 36.84
C GLU A 9 -38.67 13.81 35.60
N ASP A 10 -37.41 14.25 35.69
CA ASP A 10 -36.62 14.74 34.57
C ASP A 10 -36.07 13.54 33.78
N PRO A 11 -36.48 13.31 32.52
CA PRO A 11 -36.05 12.16 31.73
C PRO A 11 -34.58 12.26 31.27
N THR A 12 -33.87 13.36 31.57
CA THR A 12 -32.46 13.52 31.17
C THR A 12 -31.47 12.80 32.08
N GLY A 13 -31.87 12.43 33.31
CA GLY A 13 -31.00 11.73 34.26
C GLY A 13 -30.74 10.26 33.92
N SER A 14 -31.69 9.57 33.28
CA SER A 14 -31.59 8.13 33.02
C SER A 14 -30.77 7.77 31.78
N PHE A 15 -30.49 8.72 30.89
CA PHE A 15 -29.68 8.50 29.68
C PHE A 15 -28.18 8.68 29.92
N MET A 16 -27.80 9.45 30.95
CA MET A 16 -26.39 9.69 31.30
C MET A 16 -25.79 8.59 32.18
N VAL A 17 -26.61 7.89 32.99
CA VAL A 17 -26.14 6.81 33.89
C VAL A 17 -25.85 5.52 33.11
N ALA A 18 -26.58 5.24 32.03
CA ALA A 18 -26.34 4.05 31.20
C ALA A 18 -25.03 4.10 30.39
N ILE A 19 -24.49 5.30 30.12
CA ILE A 19 -23.22 5.46 29.41
C ILE A 19 -22.02 5.21 30.34
N THR A 20 -22.16 5.52 31.64
CA THR A 20 -21.05 5.37 32.60
C THR A 20 -20.89 3.94 33.12
N GLU A 21 -21.92 3.11 33.07
CA GLU A 21 -21.81 1.69 33.44
C GLU A 21 -21.36 0.78 32.27
N TYR A 22 -21.60 1.18 31.01
CA TYR A 22 -21.10 0.45 29.83
C TYR A 22 -19.65 0.80 29.48
N LEU A 23 -19.23 2.03 29.79
CA LEU A 23 -17.84 2.48 29.70
C LEU A 23 -17.21 2.31 31.08
N GLY A 24 -16.72 1.10 31.35
CA GLY A 24 -15.96 0.81 32.57
C GLY A 24 -14.91 1.88 32.88
N SER A 25 -14.61 2.05 34.17
CA SER A 25 -13.55 2.91 34.71
C SER A 25 -12.35 3.05 33.75
N PRO A 26 -11.76 4.25 33.57
CA PRO A 26 -10.55 4.46 32.77
C PRO A 26 -9.34 3.85 33.51
N ALA A 27 -9.33 2.54 33.62
CA ALA A 27 -8.23 1.72 34.07
C ALA A 27 -7.68 1.04 32.81
N GLU A 28 -6.54 1.58 32.35
CA GLU A 28 -5.57 0.89 31.51
C GLU A 28 -6.11 0.32 30.19
N MET A 29 -6.46 1.22 29.27
CA MET A 29 -6.11 0.96 27.87
C MET A 29 -4.59 0.74 27.83
N PRO A 30 -4.06 -0.33 27.21
CA PRO A 30 -2.63 -0.49 27.04
C PRO A 30 -2.15 0.60 26.07
N THR A 31 -1.84 1.79 26.59
CA THR A 31 -1.36 2.96 25.84
C THR A 31 0.13 2.91 25.53
N THR A 32 0.71 1.72 25.51
CA THR A 32 2.11 1.54 25.13
C THR A 32 2.22 0.26 24.34
N PHE A 33 2.25 0.38 23.02
CA PHE A 33 3.17 -0.45 22.26
C PHE A 33 4.54 -0.21 22.91
N GLN A 34 5.03 -1.18 23.66
CA GLN A 34 6.39 -1.12 24.19
C GLN A 34 7.30 -1.23 22.98
N HIS A 35 7.70 -0.09 22.41
CA HIS A 35 8.79 -0.08 21.45
C HIS A 35 9.99 -0.72 22.14
N PRO A 36 10.59 -1.78 21.56
CA PRO A 36 11.85 -2.30 22.06
C PRO A 36 12.85 -1.14 22.02
N THR A 37 13.24 -0.68 23.21
CA THR A 37 14.16 0.44 23.40
C THR A 37 15.56 0.01 22.98
N ARG A 38 15.82 -0.08 21.68
CA ARG A 38 17.19 -0.11 21.18
C ARG A 38 17.65 1.33 21.04
N LYS A 39 18.37 1.82 22.06
CA LYS A 39 19.09 3.11 22.11
C LYS A 39 20.25 3.20 21.10
N SER A 40 20.14 2.62 19.91
CA SER A 40 21.17 2.75 18.89
C SER A 40 20.71 3.81 17.88
N GLU A 41 21.28 5.02 17.97
CA GLU A 41 21.15 6.05 16.93
C GLU A 41 21.60 5.55 15.54
N PHE A 42 22.34 4.44 15.50
CA PHE A 42 22.89 3.81 14.31
C PHE A 42 22.09 2.56 13.95
N LEU A 43 21.50 2.59 12.76
CA LEU A 43 20.88 1.43 12.12
C LEU A 43 21.93 0.79 11.19
N PRO A 44 22.08 -0.55 11.16
CA PRO A 44 23.14 -1.22 10.42
C PRO A 44 23.00 -1.05 8.90
N THR A 45 24.10 -0.89 8.19
CA THR A 45 24.13 -1.00 6.73
C THR A 45 23.80 -2.43 6.28
N LEU A 46 23.45 -2.61 5.00
CA LEU A 46 23.17 -3.93 4.43
C LEU A 46 24.38 -4.85 4.57
N GLN A 47 25.60 -4.30 4.44
CA GLN A 47 26.83 -5.06 4.62
C GLN A 47 27.00 -5.53 6.08
N GLU A 48 26.74 -4.66 7.05
CA GLU A 48 26.75 -5.05 8.48
C GLU A 48 25.66 -6.08 8.80
N ILE A 49 24.50 -5.99 8.17
CA ILE A 49 23.46 -7.03 8.25
C ILE A 49 24.01 -8.34 7.73
N ILE A 50 24.61 -8.37 6.54
CA ILE A 50 25.19 -9.58 5.94
C ILE A 50 26.26 -10.22 6.84
N ASP A 51 27.08 -9.40 7.50
CA ASP A 51 28.20 -9.85 8.32
C ASP A 51 27.79 -10.30 9.73
N THR A 52 26.55 -10.02 10.14
CA THR A 52 26.02 -10.43 11.45
C THR A 52 25.50 -11.87 11.39
N GLU A 53 25.73 -12.66 12.45
CA GLU A 53 25.15 -13.99 12.61
C GLU A 53 23.62 -13.95 12.53
N LYS A 54 23.02 -14.99 11.94
CA LYS A 54 21.58 -15.07 11.68
C LYS A 54 20.96 -16.21 12.49
N PRO A 55 19.69 -16.07 12.92
CA PRO A 55 18.92 -17.22 13.40
C PRO A 55 18.91 -18.34 12.37
N GLU A 56 18.82 -19.58 12.84
CA GLU A 56 18.70 -20.74 11.95
C GLU A 56 17.51 -20.59 11.00
N GLY A 57 17.75 -20.86 9.71
CA GLY A 57 16.73 -20.73 8.66
C GLY A 57 16.43 -19.31 8.19
N ALA A 58 17.04 -18.27 8.77
CA ALA A 58 16.84 -16.89 8.32
C ALA A 58 17.63 -16.58 7.03
N PRO A 59 17.08 -15.76 6.12
CA PRO A 59 17.83 -15.25 4.96
C PRO A 59 19.11 -14.53 5.36
N LYS A 60 20.15 -14.62 4.52
CA LYS A 60 21.44 -13.95 4.76
C LYS A 60 21.31 -12.42 4.92
N GLU A 61 20.40 -11.81 4.18
CA GLU A 61 20.13 -10.36 4.21
C GLU A 61 18.99 -9.98 5.18
N ALA A 62 18.56 -10.88 6.08
CA ALA A 62 17.48 -10.60 7.03
C ALA A 62 17.86 -9.53 8.06
N ALA A 63 17.15 -8.40 8.02
CA ALA A 63 17.30 -7.27 8.93
C ALA A 63 16.24 -7.30 10.05
N TRP A 64 16.07 -8.46 10.69
CA TRP A 64 15.11 -8.68 11.79
C TRP A 64 15.63 -8.08 13.12
N ILE A 65 15.91 -6.78 13.11
CA ILE A 65 16.65 -6.07 14.15
C ILE A 65 15.79 -5.50 15.28
N TRP A 66 14.46 -5.58 15.14
CA TRP A 66 13.51 -5.02 16.12
C TRP A 66 13.08 -6.03 17.20
N GLY A 67 13.50 -7.30 17.08
CA GLY A 67 13.24 -8.34 18.08
C GLY A 67 12.38 -9.50 17.55
N PRO A 68 12.37 -10.63 18.27
CA PRO A 68 11.72 -11.87 17.81
C PRO A 68 10.19 -11.77 17.72
N ASP A 69 9.59 -10.87 18.50
CA ASP A 69 8.14 -10.66 18.53
C ASP A 69 7.67 -9.51 17.61
N ASP A 70 8.59 -8.90 16.85
CA ASP A 70 8.23 -7.81 15.95
C ASP A 70 7.34 -8.30 14.79
N GLU A 71 6.29 -7.53 14.50
CA GLU A 71 5.32 -7.77 13.44
C GLU A 71 5.14 -6.59 12.48
N ILE A 72 5.76 -5.44 12.73
CA ILE A 72 5.50 -4.19 11.99
C ILE A 72 6.70 -3.68 11.20
N GLY A 73 7.86 -4.32 11.34
CA GLY A 73 8.96 -4.06 10.45
C GLY A 73 9.49 -2.62 10.56
N ARG A 74 9.78 -1.98 9.43
CA ARG A 74 10.28 -0.60 9.36
C ARG A 74 9.28 0.44 9.83
N LEU A 75 8.03 0.08 10.11
CA LEU A 75 7.12 0.98 10.79
C LEU A 75 7.59 1.30 12.22
N ASN A 76 8.48 0.49 12.83
CA ASN A 76 9.16 0.83 14.07
C ASN A 76 9.98 2.13 14.02
N LEU A 77 10.30 2.64 12.82
CA LEU A 77 10.96 3.93 12.63
C LEU A 77 10.02 5.11 12.92
N LEU A 78 8.70 4.89 12.80
CA LEU A 78 7.66 5.92 12.92
C LEU A 78 7.28 6.14 14.39
N THR A 79 8.27 6.48 15.21
CA THR A 79 8.09 6.78 16.63
C THR A 79 7.28 8.07 16.84
N PRO A 80 6.76 8.33 18.05
CA PRO A 80 6.11 9.60 18.35
C PRO A 80 6.97 10.84 18.04
N ASP A 81 8.28 10.76 18.28
CA ASP A 81 9.22 11.85 17.96
C ASP A 81 9.36 12.05 16.45
N HIS A 82 9.43 10.96 15.68
CA HIS A 82 9.44 11.01 14.21
C HIS A 82 8.17 11.67 13.69
N VAL A 83 7.00 11.18 14.13
CA VAL A 83 5.69 11.73 13.72
C VAL A 83 5.59 13.22 14.07
N SER A 84 5.98 13.61 15.29
CA SER A 84 5.98 15.00 15.71
C SER A 84 6.93 15.88 14.87
N SER A 85 8.11 15.36 14.52
CA SER A 85 9.07 16.04 13.65
C SER A 85 8.50 16.26 12.24
N VAL A 86 7.89 15.24 11.66
CA VAL A 86 7.22 15.31 10.35
C VAL A 86 6.09 16.34 10.38
N LEU A 87 5.19 16.28 11.36
CA LEU A 87 4.08 17.24 11.47
C LEU A 87 4.59 18.68 11.60
N SER A 88 5.67 18.87 12.35
CA SER A 88 6.31 20.18 12.53
C SER A 88 6.94 20.70 11.24
N SER A 89 7.64 19.83 10.47
CA SER A 89 8.25 20.23 9.19
C SER A 89 7.21 20.57 8.12
N GLN A 90 6.03 19.97 8.21
CA GLN A 90 4.90 20.20 7.30
C GLN A 90 3.92 21.28 7.80
N ALA A 91 4.20 21.98 8.91
CA ALA A 91 3.30 22.99 9.49
C ALA A 91 2.96 24.16 8.55
N ARG A 92 3.78 24.43 7.54
CA ARG A 92 3.55 25.43 6.47
C ARG A 92 3.03 24.82 5.18
N SER A 93 2.42 23.63 5.26
CA SER A 93 1.75 22.98 4.14
C SER A 93 0.80 23.94 3.43
N SER A 94 0.74 23.80 2.10
CA SER A 94 -0.24 24.48 1.25
C SER A 94 -1.66 23.95 1.43
N GLY A 95 -1.84 22.86 2.18
CA GLY A 95 -3.12 22.19 2.42
C GLY A 95 -3.65 21.41 1.21
N ILE A 96 -2.84 21.20 0.17
CA ILE A 96 -3.26 20.44 -1.00
C ILE A 96 -3.30 18.96 -0.62
N VAL A 97 -4.50 18.41 -0.54
CA VAL A 97 -4.75 17.01 -0.21
C VAL A 97 -4.80 16.18 -1.50
N CYS A 98 -3.99 15.13 -1.56
CA CYS A 98 -3.85 14.21 -2.68
C CYS A 98 -4.12 12.77 -2.20
N PRO A 99 -5.37 12.27 -2.30
CA PRO A 99 -5.64 10.85 -2.12
C PRO A 99 -4.90 10.03 -3.19
N LEU A 100 -4.32 8.91 -2.79
CA LEU A 100 -3.58 8.00 -3.68
C LEU A 100 -4.38 6.74 -4.01
N ASN A 101 -5.62 6.64 -3.53
CA ASN A 101 -6.52 5.58 -3.93
C ASN A 101 -6.92 5.81 -5.38
N TRP A 102 -6.57 4.87 -6.24
CA TRP A 102 -7.20 4.76 -7.54
C TRP A 102 -8.66 4.30 -7.37
N ASP A 103 -9.44 4.40 -8.44
CA ASP A 103 -10.79 3.83 -8.46
C ASP A 103 -10.70 2.34 -8.13
N VAL A 104 -11.38 1.88 -7.08
CA VAL A 104 -11.30 0.49 -6.59
C VAL A 104 -11.79 -0.53 -7.63
N THR A 105 -12.58 -0.10 -8.62
CA THR A 105 -13.05 -0.93 -9.74
C THR A 105 -12.02 -1.01 -10.87
N LEU A 106 -10.93 -0.26 -10.77
CA LEU A 106 -9.80 -0.27 -11.69
C LEU A 106 -8.58 -0.96 -11.07
N PRO A 107 -7.72 -1.54 -11.93
CA PRO A 107 -7.94 -1.86 -13.35
C PRO A 107 -9.09 -2.86 -13.56
N ARG A 108 -9.82 -2.73 -14.68
CA ARG A 108 -10.92 -3.66 -15.03
C ARG A 108 -10.47 -5.10 -15.24
N HIS A 109 -9.24 -5.24 -15.71
CA HIS A 109 -8.54 -6.49 -15.88
C HIS A 109 -7.22 -6.34 -15.13
N PRO A 110 -7.14 -6.80 -13.88
CA PRO A 110 -5.92 -6.72 -13.11
C PRO A 110 -4.77 -7.52 -13.71
N ALA A 111 -3.56 -7.03 -13.49
CA ALA A 111 -2.33 -7.77 -13.78
C ALA A 111 -2.30 -9.11 -13.03
N PHE A 112 -1.50 -10.06 -13.53
CA PHE A 112 -1.30 -11.39 -12.93
C PHE A 112 -2.57 -12.24 -12.85
N ALA A 113 -3.49 -12.03 -13.80
CA ALA A 113 -4.78 -12.73 -13.85
C ALA A 113 -5.59 -12.65 -12.53
N ARG A 114 -5.38 -11.59 -11.74
CA ARG A 114 -6.09 -11.39 -10.47
C ARG A 114 -7.56 -11.05 -10.72
N GLN A 115 -8.42 -11.42 -9.76
CA GLN A 115 -9.85 -11.14 -9.82
C GLN A 115 -10.10 -9.62 -9.79
N ALA A 116 -10.77 -9.10 -10.82
CA ALA A 116 -11.26 -7.72 -10.84
C ALA A 116 -12.24 -7.45 -9.70
N CYS A 117 -12.24 -6.21 -9.21
CA CYS A 117 -13.18 -5.78 -8.20
C CYS A 117 -14.61 -5.74 -8.76
N ARG A 118 -15.54 -6.32 -8.00
CA ARG A 118 -16.98 -6.24 -8.26
C ARG A 118 -17.68 -5.56 -7.09
N THR A 119 -18.37 -4.48 -7.39
CA THR A 119 -19.25 -3.76 -6.45
C THR A 119 -20.71 -4.00 -6.81
N VAL A 120 -21.56 -4.29 -5.81
CA VAL A 120 -23.01 -4.41 -6.00
C VAL A 120 -23.72 -3.56 -4.94
N VAL A 121 -24.38 -2.49 -5.38
CA VAL A 121 -25.27 -1.68 -4.53
C VAL A 121 -26.60 -2.41 -4.38
N LYS A 122 -27.07 -2.53 -3.14
CA LYS A 122 -28.27 -3.26 -2.73
C LYS A 122 -29.28 -2.29 -2.14
N PRO A 123 -30.25 -1.79 -2.93
CA PRO A 123 -31.35 -1.00 -2.40
C PRO A 123 -32.28 -1.88 -1.56
N PHE A 124 -32.83 -1.31 -0.49
CA PHE A 124 -33.90 -1.93 0.28
C PHE A 124 -35.25 -1.67 -0.42
N GLU A 125 -36.16 -2.65 -0.41
CA GLU A 125 -37.44 -2.54 -1.13
C GLU A 125 -38.44 -1.61 -0.43
N ASP A 126 -38.46 -1.61 0.90
CA ASP A 126 -39.49 -0.93 1.71
C ASP A 126 -39.02 0.40 2.34
N VAL A 127 -37.72 0.70 2.29
CA VAL A 127 -37.12 1.91 2.87
C VAL A 127 -36.06 2.49 1.94
N LEU A 128 -35.89 3.82 1.94
CA LEU A 128 -34.90 4.54 1.11
C LEU A 128 -33.47 4.40 1.66
N VAL A 129 -32.98 3.17 1.73
CA VAL A 129 -31.65 2.78 2.24
C VAL A 129 -30.93 1.96 1.18
N ASN A 130 -29.60 2.04 1.15
CA ASN A 130 -28.76 1.22 0.29
C ASN A 130 -27.62 0.63 1.11
N ASP A 131 -27.34 -0.65 0.89
CA ASP A 131 -26.09 -1.31 1.27
C ASP A 131 -25.23 -1.57 0.03
N GLU A 132 -24.02 -2.08 0.23
CA GLU A 132 -23.21 -2.59 -0.88
C GLU A 132 -22.39 -3.83 -0.49
N THR A 133 -21.94 -4.57 -1.50
CA THR A 133 -20.92 -5.61 -1.35
C THR A 133 -19.74 -5.32 -2.27
N LEU A 134 -18.55 -5.53 -1.73
CA LEU A 134 -17.27 -5.49 -2.42
C LEU A 134 -16.68 -6.90 -2.49
N GLU A 135 -16.42 -7.41 -3.69
CA GLU A 135 -15.77 -8.70 -3.91
C GLU A 135 -14.54 -8.49 -4.81
N MET A 136 -13.35 -8.71 -4.27
CA MET A 136 -12.11 -8.48 -4.99
C MET A 136 -10.94 -9.28 -4.43
N ASN A 137 -9.92 -9.47 -5.27
CA ASN A 137 -8.57 -9.78 -4.79
C ASN A 137 -7.94 -8.46 -4.27
N THR A 138 -7.41 -8.47 -3.04
CA THR A 138 -6.86 -7.27 -2.39
C THR A 138 -5.59 -6.73 -3.04
N GLN A 139 -5.01 -7.47 -3.98
CA GLN A 139 -3.87 -7.10 -4.80
C GLN A 139 -4.25 -6.64 -6.22
N SER A 140 -5.52 -6.34 -6.50
CA SER A 140 -5.96 -6.04 -7.86
C SER A 140 -5.79 -4.59 -8.31
N GLY A 141 -5.61 -3.62 -7.40
CA GLY A 141 -5.55 -2.18 -7.70
C GLY A 141 -4.66 -1.44 -6.69
N SER A 142 -4.99 -0.20 -6.28
CA SER A 142 -4.19 0.49 -5.25
C SER A 142 -4.14 -0.30 -3.94
N GLN A 143 -2.95 -0.72 -3.55
CA GLN A 143 -2.75 -1.66 -2.44
C GLN A 143 -1.48 -1.38 -1.63
N PHE A 144 -1.41 -2.02 -0.47
CA PHE A 144 -0.18 -2.25 0.29
C PHE A 144 0.00 -3.74 0.55
N ASP A 145 1.09 -4.30 0.07
CA ASP A 145 1.50 -5.67 0.37
C ASP A 145 2.10 -5.77 1.77
N GLY A 146 1.56 -6.70 2.54
CA GLY A 146 2.04 -7.05 3.88
C GLY A 146 3.05 -8.19 3.84
N PHE A 147 3.66 -8.45 4.99
CA PHE A 147 4.76 -9.41 5.10
C PHE A 147 4.39 -10.88 4.85
N ARG A 148 3.10 -11.18 4.72
CA ARG A 148 2.57 -12.50 4.34
C ARG A 148 2.44 -12.68 2.83
N HIS A 149 2.71 -11.65 2.03
CA HIS A 149 2.45 -11.68 0.59
C HIS A 149 3.43 -12.59 -0.15
N ILE A 150 4.73 -12.41 0.10
CA ILE A 150 5.81 -13.16 -0.54
C ILE A 150 6.83 -13.57 0.54
N ALA A 151 7.13 -14.87 0.60
CA ALA A 151 8.24 -15.39 1.40
C ALA A 151 9.56 -15.23 0.65
N PHE A 152 10.68 -15.24 1.38
CA PHE A 152 11.99 -15.42 0.77
C PHE A 152 12.12 -16.87 0.28
N GLN A 153 12.16 -17.06 -1.04
CA GLN A 153 11.96 -18.37 -1.65
C GLN A 153 13.05 -19.39 -1.28
N GLU A 154 14.30 -18.94 -1.12
CA GLU A 154 15.43 -19.80 -0.80
C GLU A 154 15.29 -20.48 0.59
N THR A 155 14.73 -19.76 1.57
CA THR A 155 14.56 -20.27 2.94
C THR A 155 13.14 -20.71 3.26
N GLY A 156 12.16 -20.33 2.43
CA GLY A 156 10.74 -20.59 2.69
C GLY A 156 10.18 -19.81 3.88
N THR A 157 10.86 -18.76 4.33
CA THR A 157 10.45 -17.95 5.48
C THR A 157 9.88 -16.60 5.06
N PHE A 158 8.82 -16.19 5.76
CA PHE A 158 8.32 -14.81 5.73
C PHE A 158 9.06 -13.97 6.78
N TYR A 159 8.66 -12.71 6.90
CA TYR A 159 9.24 -11.78 7.87
C TYR A 159 9.32 -12.38 9.29
N ASN A 160 10.47 -12.19 9.92
CA ASN A 160 10.76 -12.65 11.28
C ASN A 160 10.56 -14.16 11.50
N GLY A 161 10.83 -14.96 10.46
CA GLY A 161 10.88 -16.42 10.51
C GLY A 161 9.52 -17.12 10.45
N VAL A 162 8.42 -16.39 10.22
CA VAL A 162 7.09 -17.00 10.09
C VAL A 162 7.06 -17.95 8.90
N ARG A 163 6.47 -19.13 9.10
CA ARG A 163 6.37 -20.15 8.06
C ARG A 163 4.97 -20.24 7.44
N GLN A 164 4.94 -20.81 6.23
CA GLN A 164 3.72 -20.94 5.44
C GLN A 164 2.64 -21.84 6.08
N ASP A 165 3.06 -22.87 6.82
CA ASP A 165 2.17 -23.76 7.59
C ASP A 165 1.52 -23.05 8.79
N GLU A 166 2.25 -22.17 9.47
CA GLU A 166 1.71 -21.31 10.53
C GLU A 166 0.62 -20.37 10.00
N ILE A 167 0.85 -19.76 8.83
CA ILE A 167 -0.13 -18.88 8.17
C ILE A 167 -1.34 -19.69 7.70
N ALA A 168 -1.12 -20.86 7.10
CA ALA A 168 -2.20 -21.70 6.58
C ALA A 168 -2.99 -22.42 7.69
N GLY A 169 -2.43 -22.54 8.90
CA GLY A 169 -3.02 -23.30 10.00
C GLY A 169 -3.06 -24.81 9.73
N LYS A 170 -2.22 -25.32 8.82
CA LYS A 170 -2.15 -26.73 8.43
C LYS A 170 -0.76 -27.10 7.90
N ARG A 171 -0.38 -28.37 8.08
CA ARG A 171 0.84 -28.93 7.48
C ARG A 171 0.76 -28.87 5.95
N LEU A 172 1.85 -28.49 5.32
CA LEU A 172 1.97 -28.43 3.86
C LEU A 172 2.35 -29.80 3.28
N PRO A 173 2.03 -30.07 2.00
CA PRO A 173 2.58 -31.21 1.27
C PRO A 173 4.12 -31.20 1.27
N GLU A 174 4.74 -32.39 1.23
CA GLU A 174 6.20 -32.52 1.11
C GLU A 174 6.72 -31.78 -0.14
N GLY A 175 7.82 -31.03 0.01
CA GLY A 175 8.45 -30.27 -1.08
C GLY A 175 8.10 -28.77 -1.15
N LEU A 176 7.19 -28.27 -0.31
CA LEU A 176 6.82 -26.84 -0.24
C LEU A 176 7.37 -26.12 1.02
N GLY A 177 8.52 -26.55 1.54
CA GLY A 177 9.24 -25.84 2.61
C GLY A 177 8.78 -26.14 4.05
N GLY A 178 7.98 -27.19 4.28
CA GLY A 178 7.60 -27.60 5.63
C GLY A 178 8.66 -28.49 6.29
N GLY A 179 9.60 -27.92 7.03
CA GLY A 179 10.37 -28.69 8.03
C GLY A 179 9.42 -29.30 9.07
N ASP A 180 9.75 -30.44 9.67
CA ASP A 180 8.90 -31.11 10.65
C ASP A 180 8.47 -30.12 11.75
N ALA A 181 7.18 -29.77 11.76
CA ALA A 181 6.63 -28.95 12.82
C ALA A 181 6.66 -29.81 14.10
N ASP A 182 7.49 -29.41 15.06
CA ASP A 182 7.44 -29.93 16.42
C ASP A 182 6.03 -29.76 16.96
N ALA A 183 5.52 -30.83 17.56
CA ALA A 183 4.12 -30.99 17.94
C ALA A 183 3.66 -30.14 19.14
N ASP A 184 4.48 -29.20 19.64
CA ASP A 184 4.31 -28.63 20.98
C ASP A 184 4.14 -27.10 21.07
N ALA A 185 3.61 -26.45 20.03
CA ALA A 185 3.04 -25.09 20.19
C ALA A 185 1.59 -25.16 20.73
N HIS A 186 1.44 -25.64 21.96
CA HIS A 186 0.18 -25.62 22.72
C HIS A 186 0.03 -24.32 23.51
N ALA A 187 -0.93 -23.46 23.12
CA ALA A 187 -1.62 -22.57 24.07
C ALA A 187 -3.00 -22.09 23.53
N HIS A 188 -4.05 -22.68 24.15
CA HIS A 188 -5.42 -22.19 24.35
C HIS A 188 -6.25 -21.63 23.18
N ALA A 189 -7.13 -22.48 22.63
CA ALA A 189 -8.37 -22.06 22.00
C ALA A 189 -9.55 -22.86 22.56
N HIS A 190 -10.45 -22.19 23.28
CA HIS A 190 -11.78 -22.73 23.58
C HIS A 190 -12.63 -22.70 22.30
N ALA A 191 -13.20 -23.86 21.98
CA ALA A 191 -13.98 -24.11 20.78
C ALA A 191 -15.41 -23.57 20.91
N HIS A 192 -15.95 -23.00 19.82
CA HIS A 192 -17.32 -23.26 19.31
C HIS A 192 -17.47 -22.67 17.89
N GLY A 193 -18.11 -23.43 16.99
CA GLY A 193 -18.73 -22.91 15.76
C GLY A 193 -17.99 -23.22 14.46
N GLU A 194 -18.60 -24.05 13.60
CA GLU A 194 -18.29 -24.10 12.16
C GLU A 194 -18.70 -22.77 11.52
N GLU A 195 -17.78 -21.80 11.43
CA GLU A 195 -18.00 -20.55 10.70
C GLU A 195 -17.23 -20.54 9.37
N ARG A 196 -17.87 -19.98 8.33
CA ARG A 196 -17.20 -19.59 7.09
C ARG A 196 -16.22 -18.46 7.42
N GLY A 197 -15.01 -18.83 7.81
CA GLY A 197 -13.98 -17.95 8.32
C GLY A 197 -12.71 -18.75 8.61
N ARG A 198 -11.57 -18.06 8.64
CA ARG A 198 -10.19 -18.53 8.87
C ARG A 198 -10.09 -19.87 9.66
N PRO A 199 -9.22 -20.82 9.27
CA PRO A 199 -8.96 -22.01 10.07
C PRO A 199 -8.60 -21.65 11.52
N SER A 200 -9.20 -22.31 12.51
CA SER A 200 -9.04 -22.02 13.94
C SER A 200 -7.60 -22.15 14.46
N LYS A 201 -6.68 -22.71 13.66
CA LYS A 201 -5.25 -22.90 13.98
C LYS A 201 -4.30 -21.94 13.25
N ALA A 202 -4.80 -21.08 12.36
CA ALA A 202 -3.94 -20.20 11.57
C ALA A 202 -3.46 -18.98 12.38
N SER A 203 -2.14 -18.84 12.55
CA SER A 203 -1.52 -17.70 13.25
C SER A 203 -1.90 -16.37 12.61
N THR A 204 -2.03 -15.28 13.38
CA THR A 204 -2.20 -13.88 12.92
C THR A 204 -0.90 -13.11 12.76
N ARG A 205 0.21 -13.64 13.25
CA ARG A 205 1.53 -12.97 13.30
C ARG A 205 1.91 -12.38 11.94
N ILE A 206 2.49 -11.17 11.89
CA ILE A 206 2.88 -10.43 10.68
C ILE A 206 1.73 -10.15 9.68
N GLY A 207 0.48 -10.34 10.09
CA GLY A 207 -0.67 -9.99 9.27
C GLY A 207 -0.87 -8.48 9.21
N ILE A 208 -1.55 -8.01 8.17
CA ILE A 208 -1.72 -6.58 7.88
C ILE A 208 -2.36 -5.79 9.02
N GLN A 209 -3.11 -6.45 9.92
CA GLN A 209 -3.66 -5.82 11.12
C GLN A 209 -2.60 -5.22 12.05
N ALA A 210 -1.39 -5.80 12.13
CA ALA A 210 -0.33 -5.28 12.98
C ALA A 210 0.09 -3.88 12.51
N ALA A 211 0.32 -3.74 11.20
CA ALA A 211 0.59 -2.45 10.57
C ALA A 211 -0.63 -1.50 10.66
N ALA A 212 -1.86 -2.00 10.52
CA ALA A 212 -3.07 -1.19 10.63
C ALA A 212 -3.26 -0.60 12.04
N GLN A 213 -2.96 -1.37 13.09
CA GLN A 213 -3.06 -0.93 14.49
C GLN A 213 -1.98 0.10 14.85
N HIS A 214 -0.81 0.02 14.21
CA HIS A 214 0.23 1.05 14.33
C HIS A 214 -0.16 2.33 13.57
N GLY A 215 -0.72 2.19 12.37
CA GLY A 215 -0.98 3.29 11.44
C GLY A 215 0.29 3.79 10.75
N ILE A 216 0.15 4.62 9.72
CA ILE A 216 1.30 5.18 9.00
C ILE A 216 1.13 6.69 8.94
N VAL A 217 2.02 7.40 9.63
CA VAL A 217 2.19 8.85 9.51
C VAL A 217 3.68 9.11 9.36
N SER A 218 4.08 9.62 8.20
CA SER A 218 5.49 9.89 7.93
C SER A 218 5.66 11.01 6.90
N ARG A 219 6.90 11.38 6.63
CA ARG A 219 7.28 12.19 5.48
C ARG A 219 7.25 11.28 4.25
N GLY A 220 6.51 11.68 3.22
CA GLY A 220 6.56 11.06 1.91
C GLY A 220 7.44 11.88 0.99
N VAL A 221 8.16 11.21 0.09
CA VAL A 221 8.91 11.82 -1.01
C VAL A 221 8.45 11.24 -2.34
N LEU A 222 8.22 12.09 -3.33
CA LEU A 222 7.87 11.68 -4.68
C LEU A 222 9.07 11.86 -5.60
N LEU A 223 9.41 10.82 -6.34
CA LEU A 223 10.29 10.87 -7.51
C LEU A 223 9.45 10.77 -8.78
N ASP A 224 9.29 11.86 -9.53
CA ASP A 224 8.50 11.87 -10.78
C ASP A 224 9.36 11.47 -11.98
N TYR A 225 9.72 10.18 -12.03
CA TYR A 225 10.54 9.57 -13.07
C TYR A 225 9.95 9.82 -14.47
N ALA A 226 8.64 9.66 -14.63
CA ALA A 226 7.96 9.86 -15.90
C ALA A 226 8.13 11.29 -16.44
N ARG A 227 7.98 12.28 -15.57
CA ARG A 227 8.21 13.68 -15.94
C ARG A 227 9.68 13.96 -16.22
N TRP A 228 10.60 13.44 -15.41
CA TRP A 228 12.03 13.63 -15.63
C TRP A 228 12.50 13.04 -16.96
N MET A 229 12.03 11.84 -17.32
CA MET A 229 12.32 11.22 -18.60
C MET A 229 11.85 12.09 -19.78
N LYS A 230 10.66 12.70 -19.65
CA LYS A 230 10.08 13.58 -20.66
C LYS A 230 10.79 14.93 -20.76
N GLU A 231 11.00 15.61 -19.64
CA GLU A 231 11.47 17.01 -19.60
C GLU A 231 12.99 17.13 -19.65
N VAL A 232 13.70 16.21 -18.99
CA VAL A 232 15.17 16.24 -18.85
C VAL A 232 15.84 15.33 -19.87
N LYS A 233 15.54 14.03 -19.83
CA LYS A 233 16.18 13.07 -20.76
C LYS A 233 15.66 13.20 -22.18
N LYS A 234 14.41 13.64 -22.35
CA LYS A 234 13.69 13.70 -23.63
C LYS A 234 13.68 12.34 -24.32
N VAL A 235 13.52 11.28 -23.53
CA VAL A 235 13.46 9.89 -23.97
C VAL A 235 12.06 9.37 -23.69
N GLU A 236 11.42 8.83 -24.71
CA GLU A 236 10.17 8.08 -24.55
C GLU A 236 10.49 6.66 -24.11
N TYR A 237 9.65 6.13 -23.22
CA TYR A 237 9.66 4.74 -22.82
C TYR A 237 8.22 4.25 -22.72
N ASP A 238 8.07 2.94 -22.65
CA ASP A 238 6.77 2.30 -22.49
C ASP A 238 6.61 1.78 -21.05
N PRO A 239 5.74 2.40 -20.22
CA PRO A 239 5.46 1.93 -18.86
C PRO A 239 4.93 0.49 -18.76
N PHE A 240 4.30 -0.03 -19.81
CA PHE A 240 3.82 -1.41 -19.86
C PHE A 240 4.91 -2.38 -20.32
N SER A 241 6.07 -1.90 -20.80
CA SER A 241 7.19 -2.75 -21.21
C SER A 241 8.09 -3.10 -20.03
N ARG A 242 9.02 -4.03 -20.22
CA ARG A 242 10.07 -4.34 -19.24
C ARG A 242 11.13 -3.23 -19.29
N HIS A 243 10.88 -2.15 -18.56
CA HIS A 243 11.79 -1.01 -18.42
C HIS A 243 12.36 -0.98 -17.00
N ALA A 244 13.67 -1.14 -16.87
CA ALA A 244 14.35 -1.10 -15.58
C ALA A 244 14.76 0.33 -15.23
N ILE A 245 14.32 0.82 -14.08
CA ILE A 245 14.77 2.10 -13.51
C ILE A 245 16.00 1.83 -12.66
N GLU A 246 17.16 2.23 -13.15
CA GLU A 246 18.43 2.03 -12.45
C GLU A 246 18.63 3.02 -11.31
N LEU A 247 19.44 2.66 -10.31
CA LEU A 247 19.71 3.53 -9.16
C LEU A 247 20.27 4.90 -9.60
N ALA A 248 21.12 4.92 -10.62
CA ALA A 248 21.68 6.16 -11.15
C ALA A 248 20.58 7.14 -11.62
N ASP A 249 19.48 6.63 -12.18
CA ASP A 249 18.37 7.48 -12.59
C ASP A 249 17.54 7.93 -11.38
N ILE A 250 17.27 7.05 -10.42
CA ILE A 250 16.62 7.42 -9.14
C ILE A 250 17.35 8.58 -8.46
N LEU A 251 18.68 8.51 -8.37
CA LEU A 251 19.50 9.55 -7.75
C LEU A 251 19.50 10.86 -8.58
N GLN A 252 19.54 10.78 -9.92
CA GLN A 252 19.45 11.96 -10.77
C GLN A 252 18.06 12.64 -10.69
N VAL A 253 16.98 11.87 -10.56
CA VAL A 253 15.62 12.42 -10.37
C VAL A 253 15.55 13.15 -9.03
N ALA A 254 16.04 12.51 -7.96
CA ALA A 254 16.09 13.11 -6.63
C ALA A 254 16.91 14.40 -6.61
N GLU A 255 18.08 14.42 -7.26
CA GLU A 255 18.92 15.62 -7.40
C GLU A 255 18.18 16.73 -8.17
N TRP A 256 17.54 16.39 -9.30
CA TRP A 256 16.78 17.35 -10.11
C TRP A 256 15.59 17.95 -9.36
N GLU A 257 14.94 17.17 -8.51
CA GLU A 257 13.81 17.59 -7.68
C GLU A 257 14.23 18.23 -6.36
N GLY A 258 15.52 18.21 -6.02
CA GLY A 258 16.05 18.70 -4.75
C GLY A 258 15.64 17.84 -3.55
N VAL A 259 15.28 16.57 -3.77
CA VAL A 259 14.88 15.63 -2.73
C VAL A 259 16.11 15.16 -1.95
N GLN A 260 16.01 15.23 -0.62
CA GLN A 260 16.93 14.58 0.31
C GLN A 260 16.16 13.48 1.05
N PHE A 261 16.75 12.29 1.11
CA PHE A 261 16.14 11.14 1.78
C PHE A 261 16.47 11.13 3.26
N GLU A 262 15.46 10.91 4.09
CA GLU A 262 15.56 10.78 5.53
C GLU A 262 15.11 9.38 5.99
N LYS A 263 15.60 8.96 7.17
CA LYS A 263 15.17 7.69 7.76
C LYS A 263 13.68 7.75 8.06
N GLY A 264 12.96 6.69 7.74
CA GLY A 264 11.51 6.62 7.91
C GLY A 264 10.70 7.28 6.79
N ASP A 265 11.34 7.82 5.75
CA ASP A 265 10.61 8.34 4.59
C ASP A 265 9.77 7.24 3.92
N VAL A 266 8.64 7.65 3.34
CA VAL A 266 7.87 6.86 2.38
C VAL A 266 8.36 7.23 0.97
N LEU A 267 9.01 6.31 0.28
CA LEU A 267 9.48 6.53 -1.09
C LEU A 267 8.37 6.21 -2.09
N LEU A 268 7.94 7.20 -2.87
CA LEU A 268 7.00 7.03 -3.97
C LEU A 268 7.68 7.32 -5.31
N VAL A 269 7.52 6.43 -6.28
CA VAL A 269 8.07 6.59 -7.64
C VAL A 269 6.92 6.62 -8.66
N ARG A 270 6.76 7.74 -9.36
CA ARG A 270 5.77 7.86 -10.45
C ARG A 270 6.40 7.49 -11.78
N THR A 271 5.94 6.37 -12.34
CA THR A 271 6.43 5.76 -13.58
C THR A 271 5.52 6.01 -14.78
N GLY A 272 4.34 6.60 -14.58
CA GLY A 272 3.39 6.89 -15.66
C GLY A 272 2.60 5.65 -16.10
N TRP A 273 2.62 4.58 -15.31
CA TRP A 273 1.88 3.35 -15.63
C TRP A 273 0.36 3.59 -15.56
N ILE A 274 -0.12 4.25 -14.51
CA ILE A 274 -1.56 4.61 -14.38
C ILE A 274 -1.94 5.64 -15.45
N GLU A 275 -1.08 6.63 -15.74
CA GLU A 275 -1.31 7.59 -16.83
C GLU A 275 -1.58 6.85 -18.15
N LYS A 276 -0.71 5.92 -18.53
CA LYS A 276 -0.89 5.12 -19.75
C LYS A 276 -2.15 4.26 -19.71
N TYR A 277 -2.45 3.62 -18.58
CA TYR A 277 -3.66 2.81 -18.43
C TYR A 277 -4.93 3.63 -18.66
N MET A 278 -5.04 4.77 -17.98
CA MET A 278 -6.20 5.66 -18.08
C MET A 278 -6.35 6.21 -19.51
N MET A 279 -5.24 6.57 -20.16
CA MET A 279 -5.27 6.98 -21.58
C MET A 279 -5.83 5.89 -22.49
N CYS A 280 -5.39 4.64 -22.33
CA CYS A 280 -5.90 3.53 -23.16
C CYS A 280 -7.38 3.27 -22.86
N LEU A 281 -7.78 3.30 -21.59
CA LEU A 281 -9.17 3.12 -21.17
C LEU A 281 -10.09 4.20 -21.76
N ASP A 282 -9.68 5.47 -21.70
CA ASP A 282 -10.42 6.60 -22.26
C ASP A 282 -10.62 6.46 -23.78
N VAL A 283 -9.62 5.96 -24.51
CA VAL A 283 -9.75 5.68 -25.96
C VAL A 283 -10.78 4.57 -26.22
N VAL A 284 -10.73 3.49 -25.45
CA VAL A 284 -11.67 2.36 -25.58
C VAL A 284 -13.12 2.77 -25.27
N GLU A 285 -13.30 3.67 -24.30
CA GLU A 285 -14.62 4.13 -23.83
C GLU A 285 -15.19 5.34 -24.57
N GLY A 286 -14.34 6.29 -24.98
CA GLY A 286 -14.74 7.56 -25.57
C GLY A 286 -15.56 7.41 -26.86
N GLU A 287 -15.31 6.37 -27.66
CA GLU A 287 -16.15 6.06 -28.83
C GLU A 287 -17.49 5.40 -28.49
N ASN A 288 -17.61 4.70 -27.35
CA ASN A 288 -18.88 4.12 -26.93
C ASN A 288 -19.91 5.21 -26.56
N LYS A 289 -19.44 6.36 -26.06
CA LYS A 289 -20.29 7.55 -25.82
C LYS A 289 -20.75 8.22 -27.12
N LYS A 290 -19.97 8.17 -28.22
CA LYS A 290 -20.39 8.68 -29.55
C LYS A 290 -21.46 7.82 -30.22
N LYS A 291 -21.55 6.52 -29.91
CA LYS A 291 -22.59 5.62 -30.43
C LYS A 291 -23.94 5.68 -29.68
N LYS A 292 -23.99 6.32 -28.50
CA LYS A 292 -25.23 6.62 -27.75
C LYS A 292 -25.72 8.06 -27.99
N LYS A 293 -25.69 8.56 -29.23
CA LYS A 293 -26.44 9.77 -29.57
C LYS A 293 -27.88 9.39 -29.87
N ASP A 294 -28.74 9.66 -28.89
CA ASP A 294 -30.19 9.71 -29.04
C ASP A 294 -30.56 10.68 -30.18
N PRO A 295 -31.40 10.32 -31.15
CA PRO A 295 -31.79 11.22 -32.25
C PRO A 295 -32.69 12.38 -31.81
N HIS A 296 -33.02 12.51 -30.51
CA HIS A 296 -33.94 13.52 -29.97
C HIS A 296 -33.33 14.53 -28.99
N ALA A 297 -32.02 14.53 -28.74
CA ALA A 297 -31.41 15.52 -27.86
C ALA A 297 -31.10 16.84 -28.62
N SER A 298 -32.10 17.70 -28.77
CA SER A 298 -31.90 19.10 -29.17
C SER A 298 -31.28 19.91 -28.02
N ALA A 299 -30.23 20.66 -28.35
CA ALA A 299 -29.79 21.91 -27.74
C ALA A 299 -29.60 21.94 -26.21
N ARG A 300 -28.36 21.76 -25.75
CA ARG A 300 -27.80 22.54 -24.64
C ARG A 300 -26.41 23.03 -25.00
N GLU A 301 -26.20 24.32 -24.77
CA GLU A 301 -25.05 25.11 -25.17
C GLU A 301 -23.74 24.64 -24.54
N SER A 302 -22.70 24.83 -25.35
CA SER A 302 -21.30 24.60 -25.09
C SER A 302 -20.73 25.64 -24.12
N THR A 303 -20.19 25.18 -23.00
CA THR A 303 -19.19 25.93 -22.23
C THR A 303 -18.14 24.96 -21.69
N SER A 304 -16.99 24.90 -22.35
CA SER A 304 -15.65 24.89 -21.72
C SER A 304 -14.58 24.64 -22.77
N THR A 305 -14.05 25.74 -23.31
CA THR A 305 -12.72 25.79 -23.89
C THR A 305 -11.74 26.09 -22.77
N VAL A 306 -10.99 25.08 -22.30
CA VAL A 306 -9.72 25.31 -21.58
C VAL A 306 -8.74 24.17 -21.91
N GLU A 307 -7.67 24.56 -22.61
CA GLU A 307 -6.33 23.96 -22.69
C GLU A 307 -6.15 22.50 -23.09
N ALA A 308 -5.97 22.31 -24.40
CA ALA A 308 -5.17 21.24 -24.97
C ALA A 308 -3.69 21.41 -24.53
N ALA A 309 -3.31 20.80 -23.42
CA ALA A 309 -1.93 20.73 -22.98
C ALA A 309 -1.30 19.38 -23.36
N SER A 310 -0.20 19.44 -24.13
CA SER A 310 0.78 18.36 -24.32
C SER A 310 0.23 17.04 -24.90
N VAL A 311 0.14 16.98 -26.21
CA VAL A 311 -0.06 15.76 -27.00
C VAL A 311 1.14 14.82 -26.76
N SER A 312 1.00 13.81 -25.89
CA SER A 312 2.00 12.73 -25.77
C SER A 312 1.95 11.85 -27.03
N SER A 313 3.03 11.12 -27.34
CA SER A 313 3.11 10.25 -28.53
C SER A 313 2.02 9.18 -28.61
N PHE A 314 1.29 8.92 -27.51
CA PHE A 314 0.17 7.99 -27.44
C PHE A 314 -1.17 8.56 -27.94
N SER A 315 -1.24 9.85 -28.31
CA SER A 315 -2.47 10.50 -28.80
C SER A 315 -3.02 9.98 -30.15
N ARG A 316 -2.50 8.87 -30.66
CA ARG A 316 -2.82 8.30 -31.98
C ARG A 316 -3.28 6.84 -31.93
N LEU A 317 -3.44 6.26 -30.74
CA LEU A 317 -3.91 4.88 -30.65
C LEU A 317 -5.36 4.77 -31.18
N THR A 318 -5.57 3.83 -32.08
CA THR A 318 -6.90 3.33 -32.42
C THR A 318 -7.48 2.55 -31.23
N LYS A 319 -8.80 2.32 -31.23
CA LYS A 319 -9.45 1.49 -30.21
C LYS A 319 -8.85 0.08 -30.11
N GLY A 320 -8.48 -0.52 -31.25
CA GLY A 320 -7.86 -1.84 -31.28
C GLY A 320 -6.47 -1.83 -30.65
N GLU A 321 -5.65 -0.82 -30.95
CA GLU A 321 -4.33 -0.68 -30.35
C GLU A 321 -4.40 -0.40 -28.84
N ALA A 322 -5.31 0.48 -28.40
CA ALA A 322 -5.52 0.77 -26.98
C ALA A 322 -6.02 -0.48 -26.22
N GLN A 323 -6.93 -1.26 -26.80
CA GLN A 323 -7.37 -2.53 -26.21
C GLN A 323 -6.22 -3.53 -26.11
N ASN A 324 -5.40 -3.67 -27.16
CA ASN A 324 -4.23 -4.56 -27.14
C ASN A 324 -3.24 -4.19 -26.03
N GLU A 325 -3.05 -2.89 -25.78
CA GLU A 325 -2.18 -2.41 -24.70
C GLU A 325 -2.75 -2.73 -23.31
N LEU A 326 -4.06 -2.55 -23.10
CA LEU A 326 -4.74 -2.97 -21.87
C LEU A 326 -4.64 -4.49 -21.66
N ASP A 327 -4.88 -5.27 -22.71
CA ASP A 327 -4.78 -6.73 -22.67
C ASP A 327 -3.35 -7.17 -22.31
N ARG A 328 -2.34 -6.46 -22.81
CA ARG A 328 -0.92 -6.71 -22.50
C ARG A 328 -0.58 -6.42 -21.05
N ALA A 329 -1.10 -5.33 -20.49
CA ALA A 329 -0.93 -4.97 -19.08
C ALA A 329 -1.65 -5.94 -18.13
N SER A 330 -2.68 -6.63 -18.62
CA SER A 330 -3.57 -7.49 -17.81
C SER A 330 -3.25 -8.99 -17.90
N LYS A 331 -2.13 -9.38 -18.51
CA LYS A 331 -1.75 -10.79 -18.66
C LYS A 331 -1.46 -11.46 -17.32
N GLU A 332 -1.54 -12.79 -17.30
CA GLU A 332 -1.05 -13.63 -16.20
C GLU A 332 0.46 -13.42 -15.93
N HIS A 333 1.21 -13.20 -17.01
CA HIS A 333 2.63 -12.82 -16.96
C HIS A 333 2.81 -11.51 -17.74
N PRO A 334 2.50 -10.36 -17.13
CA PRO A 334 2.63 -9.07 -17.78
C PRO A 334 4.12 -8.70 -17.89
N THR A 335 4.39 -7.61 -18.61
CA THR A 335 5.62 -6.85 -18.42
C THR A 335 5.25 -5.53 -17.75
N ALA A 336 6.15 -4.97 -16.95
CA ALA A 336 5.94 -3.66 -16.33
C ALA A 336 7.27 -2.96 -16.07
N ILE A 337 7.24 -1.63 -16.14
CA ILE A 337 8.30 -0.78 -15.63
C ILE A 337 8.44 -0.97 -14.11
N GLY A 338 9.66 -0.79 -13.60
CA GLY A 338 9.90 -0.67 -12.18
C GLY A 338 11.39 -0.58 -11.85
N LEU A 339 11.71 -0.58 -10.56
CA LEU A 339 13.10 -0.47 -10.10
C LEU A 339 13.93 -1.72 -10.47
N SER A 340 15.19 -1.52 -10.83
CA SER A 340 16.11 -2.64 -11.10
C SER A 340 16.49 -3.39 -9.82
N GLN A 341 16.73 -4.70 -9.93
CA GLN A 341 17.17 -5.56 -8.82
C GLN A 341 18.70 -5.55 -8.62
N SER A 342 19.38 -4.47 -8.99
CA SER A 342 20.85 -4.36 -8.86
C SER A 342 21.29 -4.35 -7.39
N GLN A 343 22.52 -4.78 -7.12
CA GLN A 343 23.06 -4.77 -5.75
C GLN A 343 23.14 -3.36 -5.17
N GLU A 344 23.43 -2.37 -6.01
CA GLU A 344 23.45 -0.96 -5.64
C GLU A 344 22.04 -0.47 -5.28
N MET A 345 21.01 -0.82 -6.06
CA MET A 345 19.61 -0.48 -5.73
C MET A 345 19.19 -1.11 -4.40
N LYS A 346 19.51 -2.39 -4.18
CA LYS A 346 19.24 -3.08 -2.90
C LYS A 346 19.91 -2.37 -1.72
N THR A 347 21.19 -2.05 -1.86
CA THR A 347 21.97 -1.35 -0.83
C THR A 347 21.37 0.02 -0.55
N PHE A 348 20.97 0.77 -1.58
CA PHE A 348 20.29 2.05 -1.43
C PHE A 348 18.96 1.91 -0.68
N LEU A 349 18.06 1.03 -1.12
CA LEU A 349 16.75 0.84 -0.48
C LEU A 349 16.89 0.35 0.97
N HIS A 350 17.89 -0.49 1.24
CA HIS A 350 18.19 -0.94 2.58
C HIS A 350 18.69 0.22 3.46
N ASP A 351 19.79 0.86 3.06
CA ASP A 351 20.55 1.80 3.90
C ASP A 351 19.90 3.17 4.03
N LYS A 352 18.96 3.51 3.15
CA LYS A 352 18.10 4.70 3.33
C LYS A 352 17.01 4.52 4.37
N TYR A 353 16.70 3.29 4.78
CA TYR A 353 15.72 3.02 5.84
C TYR A 353 14.35 3.65 5.58
N PHE A 354 13.85 3.56 4.35
CA PHE A 354 12.47 3.90 4.02
C PHE A 354 11.50 3.04 4.82
N SER A 355 10.46 3.63 5.44
CA SER A 355 9.47 2.87 6.21
C SER A 355 8.52 2.09 5.31
N VAL A 356 8.23 2.65 4.14
CA VAL A 356 7.36 2.10 3.09
C VAL A 356 7.93 2.54 1.74
N VAL A 357 7.78 1.69 0.73
CA VAL A 357 8.10 2.04 -0.66
C VAL A 357 6.88 1.84 -1.53
N GLY A 358 6.76 2.55 -2.64
CA GLY A 358 5.66 2.31 -3.58
C GLY A 358 5.72 3.09 -4.87
N GLY A 359 4.75 2.85 -5.74
CA GLY A 359 4.63 3.50 -7.04
C GLY A 359 3.26 3.28 -7.69
N ASP A 360 3.15 3.71 -8.95
CA ASP A 360 1.95 3.57 -9.78
C ASP A 360 1.97 2.34 -10.69
N GLN A 361 3.07 1.57 -10.70
CA GLN A 361 3.22 0.29 -11.39
C GLN A 361 2.66 -0.89 -10.56
N PRO A 362 2.35 -2.04 -11.20
CA PRO A 362 1.71 -3.20 -10.54
C PRO A 362 2.66 -4.19 -9.88
N ALA A 363 3.97 -3.92 -9.84
CA ALA A 363 4.97 -4.87 -9.33
C ALA A 363 6.13 -4.18 -8.56
N PHE A 364 6.05 -2.88 -8.28
CA PHE A 364 7.12 -2.00 -7.76
C PHE A 364 8.49 -2.05 -8.48
N GLU A 365 9.15 -3.21 -8.50
CA GLU A 365 10.31 -3.58 -9.31
C GLU A 365 9.97 -3.87 -10.78
N VAL A 366 10.99 -3.85 -11.63
CA VAL A 366 10.82 -4.20 -13.05
C VAL A 366 10.36 -5.64 -13.19
N TRP A 367 9.38 -5.88 -14.07
CA TRP A 367 8.81 -7.20 -14.27
C TRP A 367 8.80 -7.64 -15.75
N PRO A 368 9.19 -8.89 -16.08
CA PRO A 368 9.88 -9.86 -15.22
C PRO A 368 11.24 -9.35 -14.72
N GLY A 369 11.61 -9.75 -13.50
CA GLY A 369 12.84 -9.30 -12.85
C GLY A 369 14.12 -9.70 -13.59
N ASN A 370 15.21 -8.98 -13.31
CA ASN A 370 16.53 -9.25 -13.90
C ASN A 370 17.23 -10.44 -13.24
N THR A 371 16.91 -10.71 -11.97
CA THR A 371 17.54 -11.71 -11.11
C THR A 371 16.53 -12.24 -10.09
N PHE A 372 16.84 -13.39 -9.50
CA PHE A 372 16.23 -13.85 -8.25
C PHE A 372 17.30 -13.83 -7.15
N PRO A 373 16.96 -13.51 -5.89
CA PRO A 373 15.65 -13.10 -5.38
C PRO A 373 15.16 -11.73 -5.91
N LEU A 374 13.84 -11.53 -5.89
CA LEU A 374 13.16 -10.29 -6.28
C LEU A 374 13.27 -9.22 -5.17
N LEU A 375 13.08 -7.93 -5.52
CA LEU A 375 13.01 -6.86 -4.50
C LEU A 375 11.88 -7.11 -3.49
N HIS A 376 10.76 -7.69 -3.92
CA HIS A 376 9.68 -8.12 -3.04
C HIS A 376 10.14 -9.00 -1.88
N GLU A 377 10.99 -9.98 -2.17
CA GLU A 377 11.47 -10.94 -1.17
C GLU A 377 12.36 -10.25 -0.13
N TYR A 378 13.22 -9.32 -0.58
CA TYR A 378 14.06 -8.53 0.30
C TYR A 378 13.24 -7.55 1.15
N LEU A 379 12.38 -6.76 0.52
CA LEU A 379 11.57 -5.74 1.18
C LEU A 379 10.63 -6.38 2.20
N LEU A 380 9.84 -7.37 1.81
CA LEU A 380 8.81 -7.96 2.68
C LEU A 380 9.41 -8.91 3.71
N ALA A 381 10.12 -9.96 3.26
CA ALA A 381 10.56 -11.04 4.14
C ALA A 381 11.87 -10.73 4.88
N CYS A 382 12.82 -10.05 4.23
CA CYS A 382 14.11 -9.79 4.87
C CYS A 382 14.09 -8.51 5.72
N TRP A 383 13.50 -7.43 5.22
CA TRP A 383 13.68 -6.09 5.80
C TRP A 383 12.44 -5.50 6.46
N GLY A 384 11.28 -6.15 6.33
CA GLY A 384 10.03 -5.70 6.93
C GLY A 384 9.55 -4.35 6.38
N VAL A 385 9.50 -4.18 5.05
CA VAL A 385 9.07 -2.97 4.36
C VAL A 385 7.80 -3.25 3.57
N LEU A 386 6.74 -2.48 3.82
CA LEU A 386 5.51 -2.58 3.03
C LEU A 386 5.75 -2.02 1.62
N ILE A 387 5.07 -2.61 0.64
CA ILE A 387 5.14 -2.21 -0.77
C ILE A 387 3.78 -1.68 -1.21
N GLY A 388 3.76 -0.45 -1.72
CA GLY A 388 2.58 0.18 -2.30
C GLY A 388 2.58 0.02 -3.83
N GLU A 389 1.52 -0.54 -4.39
CA GLU A 389 1.39 -0.75 -5.84
C GLU A 389 0.14 -0.08 -6.39
N MET A 390 0.22 0.37 -7.65
CA MET A 390 -0.87 1.07 -8.35
C MET A 390 -1.47 2.21 -7.52
N LEU A 391 -0.64 2.94 -6.78
CA LEU A 391 -1.07 4.17 -6.10
C LEU A 391 -1.28 5.27 -7.15
N ASP A 392 -2.42 5.99 -7.11
CA ASP A 392 -2.68 7.09 -8.04
C ASP A 392 -1.84 8.32 -7.68
N LEU A 393 -0.71 8.47 -8.37
CA LEU A 393 0.25 9.55 -8.17
C LEU A 393 0.00 10.76 -9.09
N GLU A 394 -1.05 10.74 -9.94
CA GLU A 394 -1.25 11.76 -10.96
C GLU A 394 -1.52 13.14 -10.38
N LYS A 395 -2.43 13.21 -9.41
CA LYS A 395 -2.75 14.46 -8.71
C LYS A 395 -1.56 14.96 -7.89
N LEU A 396 -0.85 14.03 -7.24
CA LEU A 396 0.32 14.33 -6.43
C LEU A 396 1.45 14.93 -7.27
N GLY A 397 1.82 14.29 -8.39
CA GLY A 397 2.87 14.79 -9.30
C GLY A 397 2.58 16.19 -9.84
N ARG A 398 1.32 16.46 -10.24
CA ARG A 398 0.90 17.82 -10.64
C ARG A 398 1.01 18.84 -9.50
N ALA A 399 0.60 18.46 -8.29
CA ALA A 399 0.70 19.33 -7.12
C ALA A 399 2.16 19.64 -6.76
N CYS A 400 3.02 18.62 -6.71
CA CYS A 400 4.45 18.77 -6.45
C CYS A 400 5.11 19.69 -7.49
N LYS A 401 4.83 19.47 -8.77
CA LYS A 401 5.32 20.33 -9.87
C LYS A 401 4.85 21.78 -9.70
N GLY A 402 3.57 22.00 -9.42
CA GLY A 402 3.01 23.34 -9.26
C GLY A 402 3.58 24.11 -8.07
N LYS A 403 4.05 23.40 -7.04
CA LYS A 403 4.66 23.99 -5.84
C LYS A 403 6.19 24.00 -5.85
N GLY A 404 6.82 23.23 -6.73
CA GLY A 404 8.26 22.98 -6.68
C GLY A 404 8.70 22.29 -5.39
N LYS A 405 7.84 21.46 -4.79
CA LYS A 405 8.08 20.75 -3.53
C LYS A 405 7.75 19.27 -3.72
N TRP A 406 8.67 18.39 -3.29
CA TRP A 406 8.63 16.95 -3.60
C TRP A 406 8.57 16.07 -2.35
N ASP A 407 8.48 16.70 -1.17
CA ASP A 407 8.18 16.08 0.10
C ASP A 407 6.83 16.57 0.65
N PHE A 408 6.16 15.74 1.44
CA PHE A 408 4.83 16.00 1.97
C PHE A 408 4.55 15.14 3.20
N LEU A 409 3.49 15.48 3.93
CA LEU A 409 2.93 14.57 4.93
C LEU A 409 2.27 13.39 4.19
N PHE A 410 2.66 12.17 4.54
CA PHE A 410 2.03 10.93 4.08
C PHE A 410 1.26 10.31 5.25
N VAL A 411 -0.01 9.96 5.00
CA VAL A 411 -0.86 9.25 5.96
C VAL A 411 -1.51 8.06 5.26
N SER A 412 -1.51 6.90 5.91
CA SER A 412 -2.31 5.76 5.47
C SER A 412 -2.93 5.02 6.66
N ALA A 413 -4.19 4.62 6.48
CA ALA A 413 -4.95 3.83 7.42
C ALA A 413 -5.29 2.48 6.78
N LEU A 414 -4.43 1.50 6.98
CA LEU A 414 -4.58 0.16 6.41
C LEU A 414 -5.83 -0.54 6.94
N MET A 415 -6.37 -1.48 6.17
CA MET A 415 -7.47 -2.34 6.60
C MET A 415 -7.02 -3.21 7.78
N ASN A 416 -7.79 -3.16 8.87
CA ASN A 416 -7.56 -4.00 10.04
C ASN A 416 -8.17 -5.40 9.83
N ILE A 417 -7.48 -6.23 9.03
CA ILE A 417 -7.88 -7.60 8.73
C ILE A 417 -6.97 -8.56 9.49
N PRO A 418 -7.44 -9.25 10.54
CA PRO A 418 -6.62 -10.20 11.28
C PRO A 418 -6.05 -11.28 10.36
N GLY A 419 -4.73 -11.41 10.31
CA GLY A 419 -4.00 -12.31 9.42
C GLY A 419 -4.04 -11.99 7.94
N GLY A 420 -4.54 -10.81 7.56
CA GLY A 420 -4.63 -10.39 6.18
C GLY A 420 -3.25 -10.28 5.53
N VAL A 421 -3.21 -10.49 4.22
CA VAL A 421 -1.97 -10.50 3.43
C VAL A 421 -1.61 -9.11 2.89
N ALA A 422 -2.62 -8.26 2.66
CA ALA A 422 -2.49 -6.92 2.12
C ALA A 422 -3.65 -6.03 2.58
N SER A 423 -3.55 -4.76 2.27
CA SER A 423 -4.62 -3.76 2.44
C SER A 423 -4.86 -3.04 1.13
N LEU A 424 -6.06 -2.48 0.93
CA LEU A 424 -6.23 -1.39 -0.03
C LEU A 424 -5.31 -0.22 0.36
N GLY A 425 -4.90 0.60 -0.61
CA GLY A 425 -3.92 1.68 -0.38
C GLY A 425 -4.32 2.60 0.78
N ASN A 426 -5.57 3.06 0.80
CA ASN A 426 -6.12 4.04 1.75
C ASN A 426 -5.11 5.10 2.22
N ALA A 427 -4.44 5.73 1.25
CA ALA A 427 -3.34 6.66 1.48
C ALA A 427 -3.68 8.07 1.00
N ILE A 428 -3.20 9.06 1.76
CA ILE A 428 -3.41 10.48 1.51
C ILE A 428 -2.08 11.21 1.72
N CYS A 429 -1.73 12.07 0.77
CA CYS A 429 -0.63 13.01 0.89
C CYS A 429 -1.14 14.43 1.11
N VAL A 430 -0.42 15.22 1.90
CA VAL A 430 -0.73 16.65 2.16
C VAL A 430 0.53 17.48 1.94
N LEU A 431 0.51 18.35 0.92
CA LEU A 431 1.65 19.19 0.50
C LEU A 431 1.77 20.52 1.21
#